data_AF-A0A7C2IY68-F1
#
_entry.id   AF-A0A7C2IY68-F1
#
_cell.length_a   1.000
_cell.length_b   1.000
_cell.length_c   1.000
_cell.angle_alpha   90.00
_cell.angle_beta   90.00
_cell.angle_gamma   90.00
#
_symmetry.space_group_name_H-M   'P 1'
#
loop_
_entity.id
_entity.type
_entity.pdbx_description
1 polymer ?
#
loop_
_entity_poly.entity_id
_entity_poly.type
_entity_poly.pdbx_seq_one_letter_code
_entity_poly.pdbx_strand_id
1 'polypeptide(L)' 'MGTSLAEIKFKGWMALVKELGYAGATKFILIYEPGEGDYTKERKEVFKGVSIEEIAEEIRKTKNKR' A
#
# COMPACT_ATOMS: atom_id res chain seq x y z
N MET A 1 24.66 -7.70 -23.03
CA MET A 1 23.52 -8.14 -22.20
C MET A 1 22.66 -6.92 -21.94
N GLY A 2 21.43 -6.90 -22.45
CA GLY A 2 20.51 -5.78 -22.24
C GLY A 2 20.01 -5.74 -20.80
N THR A 3 19.66 -4.55 -20.30
CA THR A 3 19.04 -4.40 -18.98
C THR A 3 17.68 -5.11 -18.98
N SER A 4 17.45 -5.99 -18.00
CA SER A 4 16.18 -6.70 -17.84
C SER A 4 15.05 -5.75 -17.48
N LEU A 5 13.80 -6.17 -17.73
CA LEU A 5 12.62 -5.40 -17.32
C LEU A 5 12.58 -5.14 -15.80
N ALA A 6 13.03 -6.11 -15.00
CA ALA A 6 13.11 -5.97 -13.55
C ALA A 6 14.12 -4.88 -13.14
N GLU A 7 15.30 -4.87 -13.78
CA GLU A 7 16.31 -3.84 -13.55
C GLU A 7 15.85 -2.45 -13.99
N ILE A 8 15.11 -2.35 -15.10
CA ILE A 8 14.52 -1.08 -15.56
C ILE A 8 13.52 -0.57 -14.53
N LYS A 9 12.59 -1.43 -14.06
CA LYS A 9 11.60 -1.07 -13.03
C LYS A 9 12.27 -0.61 -11.75
N PHE A 10 13.29 -1.34 -11.29
CA PHE A 10 14.03 -0.99 -10.08
C PHE A 10 14.75 0.36 -10.23
N LYS A 11 15.45 0.59 -11.34
CA LYS A 11 16.14 1.86 -11.59
C LYS A 11 15.16 3.03 -11.69
N GLY A 12 14.03 2.85 -12.36
CA GLY A 12 12.97 3.86 -12.45
C GLY A 12 12.38 4.20 -11.09
N TRP A 13 12.07 3.20 -10.28
CA TRP A 13 11.61 3.39 -8.90
C TRP A 13 12.63 4.17 -8.06
N MET A 14 13.89 3.78 -8.09
CA MET A 14 14.95 4.47 -7.33
C MET A 14 15.13 5.92 -7.77
N ALA A 15 15.01 6.21 -9.06
CA ALA A 15 15.06 7.59 -9.57
C ALA A 15 13.88 8.43 -9.05
N LEU A 16 12.67 7.88 -9.04
CA LEU A 16 11.49 8.57 -8.50
C LEU A 16 11.62 8.81 -6.99
N VAL A 17 12.08 7.81 -6.23
CA VAL A 17 12.29 7.93 -4.78
C VAL A 17 13.34 8.99 -4.46
N LYS A 18 14.41 9.06 -5.26
CA LYS A 18 15.47 10.05 -5.07
C LYS A 18 14.94 11.49 -5.19
N GLU A 19 14.09 11.76 -6.17
CA GLU A 19 13.62 13.14 -6.43
C GLU A 19 12.34 13.51 -5.66
N LEU A 20 11.47 12.54 -5.37
CA LEU A 20 10.13 12.79 -4.82
C LEU A 20 9.92 12.23 -3.41
N GLY A 21 10.89 11.47 -2.89
CA GLY A 21 10.72 10.63 -1.72
C GLY A 21 9.72 9.48 -1.95
N TYR A 22 9.61 8.56 -1.00
CA TYR A 22 8.73 7.39 -1.13
C TYR A 22 7.26 7.77 -1.38
N ALA A 23 6.72 8.74 -0.62
CA ALA A 23 5.33 9.14 -0.76
C ALA A 23 5.04 9.80 -2.12
N GLY A 24 5.96 10.63 -2.63
CA GLY A 24 5.82 11.28 -3.92
C GLY A 24 5.98 10.29 -5.08
N ALA A 25 6.96 9.38 -4.99
CA ALA A 25 7.16 8.32 -5.97
C ALA A 25 5.93 7.40 -6.11
N THR A 26 5.34 6.96 -4.99
CA THR A 26 4.12 6.15 -5.02
C THR A 26 2.96 6.90 -5.67
N LYS A 27 2.74 8.18 -5.31
CA LYS A 27 1.67 8.99 -5.94
C LYS A 27 1.90 9.16 -7.44
N PHE A 28 3.15 9.38 -7.86
CA PHE A 28 3.50 9.49 -9.28
C PHE A 28 3.07 8.24 -10.05
N ILE A 29 3.39 7.04 -9.54
CA ILE A 29 2.95 5.79 -10.16
C ILE A 29 1.42 5.71 -10.22
N LEU A 30 0.72 6.03 -9.13
CA LEU A 30 -0.75 5.97 -9.06
C LEU A 30 -1.47 6.95 -10.02
N ILE A 31 -0.82 8.02 -10.48
CA ILE A 31 -1.39 8.92 -11.49
C ILE A 31 -1.53 8.22 -12.84
N TYR A 32 -0.56 7.38 -13.20
CA TYR A 32 -0.51 6.69 -14.50
C TYR A 32 -1.03 5.25 -14.43
N GLU A 33 -0.92 4.63 -13.25
CA GLU A 33 -1.39 3.29 -12.95
C GLU A 33 -2.29 3.38 -11.70
N PRO A 34 -3.54 3.86 -11.83
CA PRO A 34 -4.46 4.07 -10.70
C PRO A 34 -4.86 2.78 -9.95
N GLY A 35 -4.33 1.63 -10.34
CA GLY A 35 -4.76 0.33 -9.87
C GLY A 35 -6.15 -0.03 -10.39
N GLU A 36 -6.62 -1.20 -10.00
CA GLU A 36 -7.96 -1.67 -10.27
C GLU A 36 -8.68 -1.96 -8.95
N GLY A 37 -10.02 -1.97 -8.99
CA GLY A 37 -10.85 -2.25 -7.82
C GLY A 37 -11.49 -1.01 -7.21
N ASP A 38 -12.39 -1.26 -6.26
CA ASP A 38 -13.11 -0.22 -5.52
C ASP A 38 -12.87 -0.48 -4.03
N TYR A 39 -11.72 0.00 -3.54
CA TYR A 39 -11.33 -0.18 -2.14
C TYR A 39 -12.42 0.31 -1.19
N THR A 40 -13.22 1.31 -1.58
CA THR A 40 -14.32 1.81 -0.73
C THR A 40 -15.42 0.76 -0.58
N LYS A 41 -15.77 0.04 -1.65
CA LYS A 41 -16.71 -1.09 -1.57
C LYS A 41 -16.09 -2.30 -0.90
N GLU A 42 -14.89 -2.68 -1.29
CA GLU A 42 -14.20 -3.85 -0.75
C GLU A 42 -13.98 -3.71 0.75
N ARG A 43 -13.50 -2.55 1.22
CA ARG A 43 -13.34 -2.26 2.66
C ARG A 43 -14.65 -2.44 3.42
N LYS A 44 -15.79 -2.02 2.87
CA LYS A 44 -17.09 -2.17 3.54
C LYS A 44 -17.47 -3.63 3.74
N GLU A 45 -17.19 -4.49 2.77
CA GLU A 45 -17.48 -5.92 2.90
C GLU A 45 -16.49 -6.61 3.84
N VAL A 46 -15.18 -6.29 3.73
CA VAL A 46 -14.13 -6.86 4.60
C VAL A 46 -14.39 -6.56 6.08
N PHE A 47 -14.84 -5.35 6.41
CA PHE A 47 -15.11 -4.93 7.78
C PHE A 47 -16.60 -4.99 8.15
N LYS A 48 -17.39 -5.74 7.39
CA LYS A 48 -18.84 -5.83 7.63
C LYS A 48 -19.10 -6.49 8.98
N GLY A 49 -19.85 -5.79 9.82
CA GLY A 49 -20.18 -6.26 11.17
C GLY A 49 -19.04 -6.14 12.17
N VAL A 50 -17.90 -5.53 11.80
CA VAL A 50 -16.78 -5.27 12.70
C VAL A 50 -16.84 -3.82 13.17
N SER A 51 -16.97 -3.62 14.48
CA SER A 51 -16.90 -2.33 15.14
C SER A 51 -15.46 -1.88 15.39
N ILE A 52 -15.26 -0.58 15.55
CA ILE A 52 -13.94 -0.02 15.88
C ILE A 52 -13.49 -0.49 17.28
N GLU A 53 -14.46 -0.65 18.18
CA GLU A 53 -14.26 -1.12 19.55
C GLU A 53 -13.70 -2.54 19.58
N GLU A 54 -14.26 -3.46 18.78
CA GLU A 54 -13.76 -4.83 18.63
C GLU A 54 -12.32 -4.87 18.10
N ILE A 55 -12.02 -4.08 17.07
CA ILE A 55 -10.65 -3.96 16.52
C ILE A 55 -9.68 -3.46 17.60
N ALA A 56 -10.07 -2.44 18.36
CA ALA A 56 -9.23 -1.87 19.42
C ALA A 56 -9.00 -2.87 20.57
N GLU A 57 -9.98 -3.71 20.90
CA GLU A 57 -9.82 -4.80 21.86
C GLU A 57 -8.85 -5.88 21.39
N GLU A 58 -8.94 -6.31 20.13
CA GLU A 58 -8.03 -7.30 19.55
C GLU A 58 -6.57 -6.82 19.57
N ILE A 59 -6.34 -5.57 19.20
CA ILE A 59 -5.01 -4.94 19.25
C ILE A 59 -4.45 -4.98 20.69
N ARG A 60 -5.27 -4.63 21.69
CA ARG A 60 -4.88 -4.64 23.11
C ARG A 60 -4.56 -6.05 23.61
N LYS A 61 -5.41 -7.04 23.28
CA LYS A 61 -5.17 -8.46 23.61
C LYS A 61 -3.86 -8.97 23.01
N THR A 62 -3.53 -8.54 21.79
CA THR A 62 -2.30 -8.94 21.10
C THR A 62 -1.05 -8.34 21.74
N LYS A 63 -1.14 -7.08 22.21
CA LYS A 63 -0.04 -6.43 22.95
C LYS A 63 0.22 -7.07 24.31
N ASN A 64 -0.83 -7.50 25.01
CA ASN A 64 -0.70 -8.12 26.34
C ASN A 64 -0.24 -9.59 26.30
N LYS A 65 -0.19 -10.21 25.11
CA LYS A 65 0.28 -11.59 24.90
C LYS A 65 1.79 -11.69 24.59
N ARG A 66 2.46 -10.54 24.47
CA ARG A 66 3.92 -10.41 24.32
C ARG A 66 4.52 -9.97 25.64
#